data_AF-A0AAD8NSP0-F1
#
_entry.id   AF-A0AAD8NSP0-F1
#
_cell.length_a   1.000
_cell.length_b   1.000
_cell.length_c   1.000
_cell.angle_alpha   90.00
_cell.angle_beta   90.00
_cell.angle_gamma   90.00
#
_symmetry.space_group_name_H-M   'P 1'
#
loop_
_entity.id
_entity.type
_entity.pdbx_description
1 polymer ?
#
loop_
_entity_poly.entity_id
_entity_poly.type
_entity_poly.pdbx_seq_one_letter_code
_entity_poly.pdbx_strand_id
1 'polypeptide(L)'
;MLLTMEEKDPRKIFEGEALMRRMNRYGLLDESQNKLDYVLALNVENFLERRLQTLVFKTGMAKSIHHAKVLIKQRNIRVGRQVVNVPSFMVRVDSQKHIDFSLTSPFGAKEKRVEYQKASYESNGLITSTFGSYKKLDCLLVFGLHFDIKLWYINCMVEVF
;
A
#
# COMPACT_ATOMS: atom_id res chain seq x y z
N MET A 1 24.89 26.74 -11.21
CA MET A 1 23.66 26.80 -10.38
C MET A 1 22.50 26.94 -11.35
N LEU A 2 21.64 25.94 -11.49
CA LEU A 2 20.70 25.85 -12.62
C LEU A 2 19.62 26.96 -12.59
N LEU A 3 19.34 27.48 -11.40
CA LEU A 3 18.34 28.53 -11.17
C LEU A 3 18.83 29.93 -11.56
N THR A 4 20.16 30.16 -11.61
CA THR A 4 20.75 31.47 -11.92
C THR A 4 20.87 31.74 -13.43
N MET A 5 20.53 30.75 -14.26
CA MET A 5 20.56 30.83 -15.72
C MET A 5 19.19 31.27 -16.27
N GLU A 6 19.17 31.82 -17.48
CA GLU A 6 17.94 32.29 -18.12
C GLU A 6 17.00 31.11 -18.42
N GLU A 7 15.69 31.37 -18.37
CA GLU A 7 14.67 30.32 -18.55
C GLU A 7 14.75 29.60 -19.89
N LYS A 8 15.23 30.28 -20.94
CA LYS A 8 15.33 29.77 -22.30
C LYS A 8 16.69 29.16 -22.65
N ASP A 9 17.62 29.12 -21.70
CA ASP A 9 18.91 28.50 -21.94
C ASP A 9 18.74 26.99 -22.22
N PRO A 10 19.33 26.46 -23.31
CA PRO A 10 19.16 25.06 -23.69
C PRO A 10 19.69 24.11 -22.61
N ARG A 11 20.71 24.52 -21.86
CA ARG A 11 21.25 23.76 -20.72
C ARG A 11 20.24 23.64 -19.58
N LYS A 12 19.55 24.74 -19.24
CA LYS A 12 18.56 24.77 -18.16
C LYS A 12 17.36 23.87 -18.47
N ILE A 13 16.88 23.92 -19.71
CA ILE A 13 15.76 23.09 -20.17
C ILE A 13 16.15 21.61 -20.09
N PHE A 14 17.31 21.23 -20.63
CA PHE A 14 17.74 19.84 -20.68
C PHE A 14 18.05 19.26 -19.29
N GLU A 15 18.90 19.94 -18.50
CA GLU A 15 19.29 19.47 -17.18
C GLU A 15 18.12 19.54 -16.17
N GLY A 16 17.30 20.58 -16.26
CA GLY A 16 16.12 20.75 -15.42
C GLY A 16 15.11 19.63 -15.65
N GLU A 17 14.77 19.37 -16.90
CA GLU A 17 13.83 18.30 -17.25
C GLU A 17 14.40 16.91 -16.90
N ALA A 18 15.71 16.68 -17.11
CA ALA A 18 16.37 15.43 -16.71
C ALA A 18 16.32 15.20 -15.19
N LEU A 19 16.49 16.25 -14.39
CA LEU A 19 16.38 16.21 -12.94
C LEU A 19 14.95 15.87 -12.51
N MET A 20 13.95 16.56 -13.07
CA MET A 20 12.53 16.32 -12.77
C MET A 20 12.12 14.88 -13.10
N ARG A 21 12.52 14.36 -14.28
CA ARG A 21 12.28 12.95 -14.64
C ARG A 21 12.89 11.97 -13.63
N ARG A 22 14.06 12.27 -13.07
CA ARG A 22 14.69 11.40 -12.05
C ARG A 22 13.90 11.42 -10.75
N MET A 23 13.47 12.60 -10.30
CA MET A 23 12.74 12.73 -9.04
C MET A 23 11.35 12.09 -9.08
N ASN A 24 10.62 12.25 -10.18
CA ASN A 24 9.30 11.63 -10.36
C ASN A 24 9.41 10.10 -10.40
N ARG A 25 10.46 9.54 -11.02
CA ARG A 25 10.70 8.08 -11.01
C ARG A 25 10.90 7.50 -9.61
N TYR A 26 11.43 8.29 -8.68
CA TYR A 26 11.59 7.87 -7.28
C TYR A 26 10.39 8.25 -6.41
N GLY A 27 9.45 9.06 -6.91
CA GLY A 27 8.26 9.49 -6.18
C GLY A 27 8.59 10.43 -5.02
N LEU A 28 9.62 11.27 -5.18
CA LEU A 28 9.97 12.30 -4.18
C LEU A 28 9.11 13.55 -4.31
N LEU A 29 8.59 13.80 -5.51
CA LEU A 29 7.69 14.90 -5.84
C LEU A 29 6.38 14.31 -6.36
N ASP A 30 5.29 15.02 -6.09
CA ASP A 30 3.97 14.75 -6.66
C ASP A 30 3.84 15.40 -8.05
N GLU A 31 2.95 14.89 -8.90
CA GLU A 31 2.77 15.35 -10.28
C GLU A 31 2.37 16.83 -10.37
N SER A 32 1.72 17.34 -9.31
CA SER A 32 1.33 18.73 -9.17
C SER A 32 2.50 19.70 -8.92
N GLN A 33 3.65 19.20 -8.46
CA GLN A 33 4.78 20.03 -7.99
C GLN A 33 5.98 19.98 -8.94
N ASN A 34 5.74 19.97 -10.26
CA ASN A 34 6.80 19.86 -11.27
C ASN A 34 7.61 21.16 -11.51
N LYS A 35 7.97 21.89 -10.45
CA LYS A 35 8.81 23.11 -10.53
C LYS A 35 10.16 22.90 -9.84
N LEU A 36 11.20 23.56 -10.34
CA LEU A 36 12.56 23.50 -9.78
C LEU A 36 12.63 24.00 -8.34
N ASP A 37 11.73 24.89 -7.93
CA ASP A 37 11.71 25.45 -6.58
C ASP A 37 11.42 24.38 -5.50
N TYR A 38 10.57 23.40 -5.81
CA TYR A 38 10.25 22.31 -4.89
C TYR A 38 11.42 21.36 -4.65
N VAL A 39 12.34 21.26 -5.62
CA VAL A 39 13.54 20.45 -5.48
C VAL A 39 14.46 21.01 -4.40
N LEU A 40 14.52 22.34 -4.27
CA LEU A 40 15.31 23.00 -3.22
C LEU A 40 14.71 22.80 -1.83
N ALA A 41 13.38 22.62 -1.75
CA ALA A 41 12.65 22.39 -0.51
C ALA A 41 12.62 20.91 -0.06
N LEU A 42 13.37 20.02 -0.73
CA LEU A 42 13.38 18.60 -0.38
C LEU A 42 14.04 18.32 0.97
N ASN A 43 13.31 17.62 1.84
CA ASN A 43 13.82 17.15 3.12
C ASN A 43 14.51 15.78 3.01
N VAL A 44 15.43 15.51 3.94
CA VAL A 44 16.12 14.22 4.06
C VAL A 44 15.14 13.09 4.37
N GLU A 45 14.05 13.39 5.05
CA GLU A 45 12.98 12.46 5.40
C GLU A 45 12.40 11.77 4.16
N ASN A 46 12.15 12.52 3.09
CA ASN A 46 11.64 11.98 1.82
C ASN A 46 12.55 10.89 1.26
N PHE A 47 13.87 11.03 1.40
CA PHE A 47 14.82 9.99 0.98
C PHE A 47 14.82 8.78 1.91
N LEU A 48 14.62 8.97 3.21
CA LEU A 48 14.54 7.89 4.19
C LEU A 48 13.29 7.02 3.97
N GLU A 49 12.18 7.62 3.57
CA GLU A 49 10.93 6.90 3.31
C GLU A 49 11.00 6.00 2.07
N ARG A 50 11.83 6.34 1.08
CA ARG A 50 11.97 5.60 -0.19
C ARG A 50 12.96 4.44 -0.12
N ARG A 51 13.59 4.20 1.02
CA ARG A 51 14.52 3.08 1.22
C ARG A 51 13.75 1.77 1.28
N LEU A 52 14.33 0.70 0.72
CA LEU A 52 13.73 -0.63 0.76
C LEU A 52 13.42 -1.07 2.20
N GLN A 53 14.29 -0.73 3.16
CA GLN A 53 14.08 -1.04 4.57
C GLN A 53 12.77 -0.47 5.15
N THR A 54 12.49 0.81 4.89
CA THR A 54 11.31 1.51 5.40
C THR A 54 10.06 1.11 4.62
N LEU A 55 10.17 0.93 3.30
CA LEU A 55 9.07 0.44 2.47
C LEU A 55 8.62 -0.97 2.87
N VAL A 56 9.55 -1.88 3.13
CA VAL A 56 9.23 -3.26 3.57
C VAL A 56 8.47 -3.26 4.90
N PHE A 57 8.81 -2.32 5.79
CA PHE A 57 8.10 -2.13 7.05
C PHE A 57 6.71 -1.52 6.83
N LYS A 58 6.60 -0.47 6.00
CA LYS A 58 5.31 0.18 5.67
C LYS A 58 4.32 -0.79 4.99
N THR A 59 4.80 -1.70 4.13
CA THR A 59 3.97 -2.72 3.48
C THR A 59 3.57 -3.88 4.42
N GLY A 60 4.12 -3.93 5.65
CA GLY A 60 3.76 -4.96 6.64
C GLY A 60 4.46 -6.31 6.46
N MET A 61 5.45 -6.44 5.57
CA MET A 61 6.23 -7.67 5.39
C MET A 61 7.14 -7.99 6.58
N ALA A 62 7.51 -6.96 7.36
CA ALA A 62 8.35 -7.10 8.53
C ALA A 62 7.71 -6.46 9.76
N LYS A 63 7.79 -7.15 10.89
CA LYS A 63 7.31 -6.66 12.20
C LYS A 63 8.02 -5.39 12.71
N SER A 64 9.26 -5.14 12.27
CA SER A 64 10.10 -4.02 12.73
C SER A 64 11.13 -3.64 11.67
N ILE A 65 11.65 -2.42 11.74
CA ILE A 65 12.70 -1.87 10.88
C ILE A 65 13.99 -2.71 10.95
N HIS A 66 14.34 -3.26 12.12
CA HIS A 66 15.51 -4.14 12.27
C HIS A 66 15.27 -5.50 11.61
N HIS A 67 14.05 -6.02 11.74
CA HIS A 67 13.66 -7.28 11.11
C HIS A 67 13.71 -7.17 9.59
N ALA A 68 13.20 -6.08 9.00
CA ALA A 68 13.31 -5.80 7.57
C ALA A 68 14.78 -5.85 7.09
N LYS A 69 15.70 -5.23 7.83
CA LYS A 69 17.13 -5.21 7.49
C LYS A 69 17.74 -6.62 7.46
N VAL A 70 17.38 -7.48 8.42
CA VAL A 70 17.84 -8.88 8.47
C VAL A 70 17.29 -9.67 7.30
N LEU A 71 16.00 -9.54 6.99
CA LEU A 71 15.36 -10.24 5.87
C LEU A 71 16.00 -9.88 4.52
N ILE A 72 16.30 -8.60 4.31
CA ILE A 72 16.97 -8.12 3.09
C ILE A 72 18.39 -8.70 3.01
N LYS A 73 19.17 -8.64 4.10
CA LYS A 73 20.54 -9.21 4.14
C LYS A 73 20.57 -10.72 3.87
N GLN A 74 19.57 -11.43 4.35
CA GLN A 74 19.40 -12.88 4.13
C GLN A 74 18.88 -13.23 2.73
N ARG A 75 18.64 -12.24 1.86
CA ARG A 75 18.16 -12.44 0.48
C ARG A 75 16.74 -13.04 0.40
N ASN A 76 15.90 -12.73 1.39
CA ASN A 76 14.51 -13.20 1.41
C ASN A 76 13.56 -12.30 0.60
N ILE A 77 13.97 -11.07 0.27
CA ILE A 77 13.13 -10.08 -0.42
C ILE A 77 13.64 -9.87 -1.84
N ARG A 78 12.70 -9.81 -2.79
CA ARG A 78 12.96 -9.45 -4.19
C ARG A 78 12.21 -8.18 -4.57
N VAL A 79 12.76 -7.46 -5.53
CA VAL A 79 12.11 -6.32 -6.19
C VAL A 79 11.94 -6.70 -7.66
N GLY A 80 10.70 -6.96 -8.07
CA GLY A 80 10.39 -7.56 -9.36
C GLY A 80 10.98 -8.96 -9.48
N ARG A 81 11.95 -9.12 -10.39
CA ARG A 81 12.63 -10.41 -10.62
C ARG A 81 13.94 -10.55 -9.84
N GLN A 82 14.52 -9.45 -9.36
CA GLN A 82 15.84 -9.43 -8.76
C GLN A 82 15.77 -9.56 -7.23
N VAL A 83 16.57 -10.45 -6.66
CA VAL A 83 16.76 -10.53 -5.21
C VAL A 83 17.76 -9.45 -4.78
N VAL A 84 17.36 -8.60 -3.83
CA VAL A 84 18.15 -7.45 -3.38
C VAL A 84 18.71 -7.72 -1.99
N ASN A 85 20.01 -7.47 -1.80
CA ASN A 85 20.74 -7.69 -0.53
C ASN A 85 21.10 -6.38 0.21
N VAL A 86 20.80 -5.21 -0.38
CA VAL A 86 21.15 -3.88 0.18
C VAL A 86 19.91 -3.19 0.76
N PRO A 87 19.85 -2.92 2.08
CA PRO A 87 18.71 -2.23 2.70
C PRO A 87 18.56 -0.76 2.29
N SER A 88 19.67 -0.12 1.91
CA SER A 88 19.72 1.28 1.42
C SER A 88 19.26 1.43 -0.03
N PHE A 89 18.77 0.37 -0.67
CA PHE A 89 18.29 0.43 -2.04
C PHE A 89 17.09 1.40 -2.15
N MET A 90 17.17 2.35 -3.08
CA MET A 90 16.11 3.32 -3.32
C MET A 90 15.12 2.74 -4.33
N VAL A 91 13.89 2.50 -3.89
CA VAL A 91 12.89 1.82 -4.72
C VAL A 91 12.15 2.84 -5.58
N ARG A 92 12.01 2.54 -6.87
CA ARG A 92 11.21 3.32 -7.82
C ARG A 92 9.72 3.13 -7.55
N VAL A 93 8.89 4.09 -7.94
CA VAL A 93 7.43 4.02 -7.75
C VAL A 93 6.85 2.78 -8.46
N ASP A 94 7.26 2.53 -9.69
CA ASP A 94 6.81 1.38 -10.49
C ASP A 94 7.19 0.04 -9.84
N SER A 95 8.40 -0.02 -9.27
CA SER A 95 8.94 -1.24 -8.65
C SER A 95 8.36 -1.52 -7.27
N GLN A 96 7.77 -0.52 -6.62
CA GLN A 96 7.21 -0.66 -5.26
C GLN A 96 6.09 -1.69 -5.19
N LYS A 97 5.28 -1.81 -6.25
CA LYS A 97 4.20 -2.80 -6.32
C LYS A 97 4.71 -4.24 -6.45
N HIS A 98 5.96 -4.40 -6.85
CA HIS A 98 6.57 -5.70 -7.14
C HIS A 98 7.54 -6.13 -6.04
N ILE A 99 7.32 -5.70 -4.79
CA ILE A 99 8.15 -6.12 -3.66
C ILE A 99 7.49 -7.34 -3.02
N ASP A 100 8.11 -8.50 -3.21
CA ASP A 100 7.61 -9.78 -2.67
C ASP A 100 8.72 -10.53 -1.94
N PHE A 101 8.33 -11.60 -1.25
CA PHE A 101 9.27 -12.63 -0.85
C PHE A 101 9.84 -13.40 -2.06
N SER A 102 11.11 -13.77 -1.96
CA SER A 102 11.77 -14.61 -2.94
C SER A 102 11.20 -16.03 -2.91
N LEU A 103 10.93 -16.59 -4.10
CA LEU A 103 10.44 -17.96 -4.27
C LEU A 103 11.42 -19.01 -3.73
N THR A 104 12.72 -18.71 -3.78
CA THR A 104 13.78 -19.59 -3.26
C THR A 104 13.86 -19.55 -1.73
N SER A 105 13.34 -18.50 -1.10
CA SER A 105 13.42 -18.35 0.35
C SER A 105 12.36 -19.21 1.06
N PRO A 106 12.63 -19.65 2.30
CA PRO A 106 11.66 -20.40 3.08
C PRO A 106 10.33 -19.67 3.28
N PHE A 107 10.33 -18.33 3.27
CA PHE A 107 9.12 -17.52 3.43
C PHE A 107 8.22 -17.57 2.19
N GLY A 108 8.79 -17.51 0.99
CA GLY A 108 8.02 -17.67 -0.25
C GLY A 108 7.43 -19.08 -0.43
N ALA A 109 8.11 -20.10 0.11
CA ALA A 109 7.61 -21.48 0.10
C ALA A 109 6.58 -21.76 1.20
N LYS A 110 6.74 -21.14 2.38
CA LYS A 110 5.85 -21.34 3.54
C LYS A 110 4.48 -20.69 3.36
N GLU A 111 4.41 -19.47 2.83
CA GLU A 111 3.13 -18.77 2.62
C GLU A 111 2.14 -19.68 1.87
N LYS A 112 2.61 -20.28 0.77
CA LYS A 112 1.83 -21.23 -0.04
C LYS A 112 1.38 -22.44 0.78
N ARG A 113 2.26 -23.01 1.61
CA ARG A 113 1.93 -24.19 2.44
C ARG A 113 0.85 -23.89 3.48
N VAL A 114 0.90 -22.73 4.14
CA VAL A 114 -0.10 -22.35 5.15
C VAL A 114 -1.44 -22.03 4.48
N GLU A 115 -1.42 -21.40 3.31
CA GLU A 115 -2.61 -21.13 2.52
C GLU A 115 -3.32 -22.42 2.08
N TYR A 116 -2.58 -23.42 1.58
CA TYR A 116 -3.15 -24.75 1.28
C TYR A 116 -3.77 -25.41 2.51
N GLN A 117 -3.13 -25.31 3.69
CA GLN A 117 -3.64 -25.89 4.92
C GLN A 117 -4.91 -25.19 5.44
N LYS A 118 -5.03 -23.86 5.28
CA LYS A 118 -6.24 -23.11 5.61
C LYS A 118 -7.39 -23.46 4.66
N ALA A 119 -7.14 -23.49 3.35
CA ALA A 119 -8.13 -23.88 2.35
C ALA A 119 -8.63 -25.32 2.56
N SER A 120 -7.75 -26.24 2.99
CA SER A 120 -8.17 -27.60 3.38
C SER A 120 -9.01 -27.65 4.65
N TYR A 121 -8.83 -26.73 5.60
CA TYR A 121 -9.63 -26.66 6.82
C TYR A 121 -11.02 -26.05 6.53
N GLU A 122 -11.06 -25.05 5.64
CA GLU A 122 -12.30 -24.40 5.20
C GLU A 122 -13.17 -25.31 4.32
N SER A 123 -12.57 -26.15 3.47
CA SER A 123 -13.30 -27.12 2.64
C SER A 123 -13.83 -28.33 3.41
N ASN A 124 -13.19 -28.70 4.52
CA ASN A 124 -13.63 -29.79 5.40
C ASN A 124 -14.52 -29.34 6.56
N GLY A 125 -14.78 -28.04 6.71
CA GLY A 125 -15.58 -27.45 7.79
C GLY A 125 -16.98 -27.03 7.34
N LEU A 126 -17.93 -27.96 7.30
CA LEU A 126 -19.35 -27.62 7.43
C LEU A 126 -19.71 -27.55 8.93
N ILE A 127 -20.52 -26.55 9.28
CA ILE A 127 -21.28 -26.28 10.53
C ILE A 127 -20.51 -25.77 11.77
N THR A 128 -20.62 -24.48 12.08
CA THR A 128 -21.26 -24.00 13.33
C THR A 128 -21.92 -22.63 13.12
N SER A 129 -23.21 -22.64 12.81
CA SER A 129 -24.11 -21.62 13.32
C SER A 129 -24.23 -21.80 14.84
N THR A 130 -24.13 -20.67 15.57
CA THR A 130 -24.57 -20.43 16.97
C THR A 130 -23.91 -21.24 18.11
N PHE A 131 -23.05 -20.59 18.92
CA PHE A 131 -23.26 -20.29 20.37
C PHE A 131 -21.98 -19.74 21.04
N GLY A 132 -22.08 -18.55 21.68
CA GLY A 132 -21.32 -18.14 22.88
C GLY A 132 -19.91 -17.53 22.72
N SER A 133 -19.78 -16.20 22.60
CA SER A 133 -19.35 -15.25 23.67
C SER A 133 -17.88 -15.39 24.11
N TYR A 134 -16.94 -14.49 23.76
CA TYR A 134 -16.80 -13.14 24.32
C TYR A 134 -16.58 -12.07 23.23
N LYS A 135 -17.67 -11.38 22.86
CA LYS A 135 -17.61 -9.98 22.45
C LYS A 135 -18.18 -9.15 23.59
N LYS A 136 -17.45 -8.08 23.88
CA LYS A 136 -17.81 -6.98 24.77
C LYS A 136 -19.25 -6.52 24.47
N LEU A 137 -20.11 -6.57 25.47
CA LEU A 137 -21.42 -5.89 25.53
C LEU A 137 -21.29 -4.44 25.03
N ASP A 138 -22.24 -3.77 24.40
CA ASP A 138 -23.57 -4.05 23.82
C ASP A 138 -23.95 -2.77 23.04
N CYS A 139 -24.81 -2.87 22.02
CA CYS A 139 -26.07 -2.12 21.95
C CYS A 139 -26.79 -2.29 20.60
N LEU A 140 -27.88 -3.05 20.66
CA LEU A 140 -29.13 -2.95 19.90
C LEU A 140 -29.10 -2.95 18.36
N LEU A 141 -29.56 -4.07 17.80
CA LEU A 141 -30.79 -4.08 16.98
C LEU A 141 -31.27 -5.53 16.83
N VAL A 142 -32.32 -5.88 17.58
CA VAL A 142 -33.04 -7.15 17.50
C VAL A 142 -34.29 -6.95 16.65
N PHE A 143 -34.53 -7.94 15.79
CA PHE A 143 -35.73 -8.23 15.00
C PHE A 143 -37.07 -7.86 15.66
N GLY A 144 -38.00 -7.36 14.85
CA GLY A 144 -39.42 -7.31 15.16
C GLY A 144 -40.25 -6.96 13.93
N LEU A 145 -40.79 -7.98 13.26
CA LEU A 145 -41.95 -7.89 12.36
C LEU A 145 -43.08 -7.11 13.05
N HIS A 146 -43.77 -6.22 12.32
CA HIS A 146 -45.24 -5.97 12.33
C HIS A 146 -45.57 -4.48 12.04
N PHE A 147 -46.31 -4.28 10.94
CA PHE A 147 -47.27 -3.20 10.67
C PHE A 147 -46.80 -1.79 10.29
N ASP A 148 -46.98 -1.46 9.00
CA ASP A 148 -47.05 -0.12 8.42
C ASP A 148 -48.38 0.59 8.78
N ILE A 149 -48.32 1.73 9.48
CA ILE A 149 -49.40 2.75 9.53
C ILE A 149 -48.76 4.15 9.71
N LYS A 150 -48.34 4.82 8.62
CA LYS A 150 -48.59 6.29 8.40
C LYS A 150 -47.83 6.98 7.27
N LEU A 151 -46.81 6.40 6.63
CA LEU A 151 -46.05 7.14 5.60
C LEU A 151 -46.30 6.70 4.15
N TRP A 152 -47.15 5.71 3.94
CA TRP A 152 -47.71 5.38 2.62
C TRP A 152 -48.97 6.20 2.27
N TYR A 153 -49.54 6.95 3.22
CA TYR A 153 -50.83 7.65 3.04
C TYR A 153 -50.75 9.02 2.33
N ILE A 154 -49.59 9.46 1.83
CA ILE A 154 -49.42 10.80 1.24
C ILE A 154 -48.93 10.77 -0.23
N ASN A 155 -48.54 9.62 -0.79
CA ASN A 155 -48.05 9.54 -2.18
C ASN A 155 -48.82 8.58 -3.10
N CYS A 156 -50.05 8.18 -2.74
CA CYS A 156 -50.93 7.39 -3.61
C CYS A 156 -52.40 7.83 -3.47
N MET A 157 -52.64 9.15 -3.51
CA MET A 157 -53.98 9.74 -3.62
C MET A 157 -54.08 10.64 -4.86
N VAL A 158 -53.41 10.26 -5.95
CA VAL A 158 -53.54 10.86 -7.29
C VAL A 158 -53.22 9.77 -8.32
N GLU A 159 -54.19 8.90 -8.60
CA GLU A 159 -54.47 8.33 -9.94
C GLU A 159 -55.50 7.21 -9.78
N VAL A 160 -56.67 7.42 -10.41
CA VAL A 160 -57.78 6.48 -10.61
C VAL A 160 -58.82 6.35 -9.49
N PHE A 161 -59.39 7.47 -9.03
CA PHE A 161 -60.82 7.82 -9.19
C PHE A 161 -61.10 9.22 -8.64
#